data_AF-A0A085FAU5-F1
#
_entry.id   AF-A0A085FAU5-F1
#
_cell.length_a   1.000
_cell.length_b   1.000
_cell.length_c   1.000
_cell.angle_alpha   90.00
_cell.angle_beta   90.00
_cell.angle_gamma   90.00
#
_symmetry.space_group_name_H-M   'P 1'
#
loop_
_entity.id
_entity.type
_entity.pdbx_description
1 polymer ?
#
loop_
_entity_poly.entity_id
_entity_poly.type
_entity_poly.pdbx_seq_one_letter_code
_entity_poly.pdbx_strand_id
1 'polypeptide(L)'
;MTDKTPLPTKLIVLLAFDKGEDGELFPAFDAREMRDESTAMRTGRDLAGKHAGVIAWSRSADLVNGEFGDPVVLFQHGDVPDMD
;
A
#
# COMPACT_ATOMS: atom_id res chain seq x y z
N MET A 1 -30.91 20.21 4.34
CA MET A 1 -29.95 19.81 3.29
C MET A 1 -28.87 19.02 3.99
N THR A 2 -28.86 17.69 3.85
CA THR A 2 -27.83 16.87 4.50
C THR A 2 -26.53 17.13 3.74
N ASP A 3 -25.64 17.91 4.36
CA ASP A 3 -24.27 18.06 3.90
C ASP A 3 -23.65 16.66 3.92
N LYS A 4 -23.59 16.02 2.75
CA LYS A 4 -22.72 14.85 2.60
C LYS A 4 -21.33 15.43 2.46
N THR A 5 -20.65 15.59 3.60
CA THR A 5 -19.21 15.77 3.61
C THR A 5 -18.62 14.70 2.69
N PRO A 6 -17.91 15.07 1.62
CA PRO A 6 -17.34 14.08 0.72
C PRO A 6 -16.44 13.18 1.56
N LEU A 7 -16.65 11.86 1.47
CA LEU A 7 -15.78 10.92 2.16
C LEU A 7 -14.34 11.17 1.68
N PRO A 8 -13.35 11.19 2.57
CA PRO A 8 -11.97 11.40 2.18
C PRO A 8 -11.56 10.36 1.13
N THR A 9 -10.87 10.82 0.09
CA THR A 9 -10.32 9.94 -0.94
C THR A 9 -9.28 9.02 -0.29
N LYS A 10 -9.18 7.76 -0.72
CA LYS A 10 -8.12 6.87 -0.24
C LYS A 10 -6.96 6.85 -1.22
N LEU A 11 -5.75 7.06 -0.71
CA LEU A 11 -4.53 6.66 -1.40
C LEU A 11 -4.27 5.21 -1.04
N ILE A 12 -4.10 4.35 -2.04
CA ILE A 12 -3.86 2.91 -1.84
C ILE A 12 -2.61 2.55 -2.61
N VAL A 13 -1.60 2.02 -1.94
CA VAL A 13 -0.29 1.77 -2.51
C VAL A 13 0.08 0.31 -2.34
N LEU A 14 0.65 -0.27 -3.39
CA LEU A 14 1.23 -1.60 -3.41
C LEU A 14 2.72 -1.51 -3.73
N LEU A 15 3.55 -2.14 -2.89
CA LEU A 15 4.97 -2.37 -3.13
C LEU A 15 5.29 -3.85 -3.01
N ALA A 16 6.29 -4.28 -3.78
CA ALA A 16 6.93 -5.57 -3.62
C ALA A 16 8.45 -5.35 -3.52
N PHE A 17 9.11 -6.24 -2.80
CA PHE A 17 10.53 -6.19 -2.49
C PHE A 17 11.18 -7.50 -2.88
N ASP A 18 12.31 -7.41 -3.57
CA ASP A 18 13.21 -8.53 -3.79
C ASP A 18 14.37 -8.45 -2.81
N LYS A 19 15.03 -9.58 -2.59
CA LYS A 19 16.15 -9.72 -1.66
C LYS A 19 17.43 -9.89 -2.45
N GLY A 20 18.39 -9.01 -2.21
CA GLY A 20 19.71 -9.05 -2.84
C GLY A 20 20.57 -10.18 -2.27
N GLU A 21 21.75 -10.37 -2.86
CA GLU A 21 22.70 -11.41 -2.44
C GLU A 21 23.18 -11.23 -0.99
N ASP A 22 23.22 -10.00 -0.50
CA ASP A 22 23.60 -9.65 0.88
C ASP A 22 22.41 -9.73 1.87
N GLY A 23 21.20 -10.01 1.38
CA GLY A 23 19.98 -10.02 2.19
C GLY A 23 19.27 -8.68 2.29
N GLU A 24 19.82 -7.62 1.69
CA GLU A 24 19.17 -6.30 1.60
C GLU A 24 17.88 -6.37 0.76
N LEU A 25 16.83 -5.70 1.24
CA LEU A 25 15.57 -5.57 0.50
C LEU A 25 15.61 -4.35 -0.42
N PHE A 26 15.21 -4.54 -1.66
CA PHE A 26 15.05 -3.46 -2.63
C PHE A 26 13.67 -3.53 -3.29
N PRO A 27 13.06 -2.39 -3.67
CA PRO A 27 11.81 -2.41 -4.40
C PRO A 27 11.96 -3.20 -5.71
N ALA A 28 11.10 -4.18 -5.92
CA ALA A 28 11.04 -4.95 -7.16
C ALA A 28 10.54 -4.08 -8.34
N PHE A 29 9.79 -3.02 -8.04
CA PHE A 29 9.27 -2.03 -8.97
C PHE A 29 8.87 -0.74 -8.24
N ASP A 30 8.60 0.34 -8.99
CA ASP A 30 8.05 1.60 -8.46
C ASP A 30 6.69 1.39 -7.79
N ALA A 31 6.47 2.06 -6.66
CA ALA A 31 5.22 1.98 -5.90
C ALA A 31 4.00 2.21 -6.79
N ARG A 32 3.01 1.30 -6.70
CA ARG A 32 1.84 1.32 -7.56
C ARG A 32 0.64 1.84 -6.80
N GLU A 33 0.05 2.92 -7.27
CA GLU A 33 -1.28 3.35 -6.80
C GLU A 33 -2.34 2.39 -7.32
N MET A 34 -3.13 1.85 -6.40
CA MET A 34 -4.19 0.90 -6.68
C MET A 34 -5.54 1.60 -6.63
N ARG A 35 -6.46 1.19 -7.51
CA ARG A 35 -7.81 1.77 -7.59
C ARG A 35 -8.63 1.59 -6.32
N ASP A 36 -8.50 0.41 -5.69
CA ASP A 36 -9.31 0.00 -4.55
C ASP A 36 -8.61 -1.08 -3.72
N GLU A 37 -9.07 -1.25 -2.48
CA GLU A 37 -8.44 -2.12 -1.48
C GLU A 37 -8.52 -3.59 -1.87
N SER A 38 -9.63 -4.01 -2.49
CA SER A 38 -9.84 -5.39 -2.95
C SER A 38 -8.85 -5.75 -4.04
N THR A 39 -8.65 -4.87 -5.02
CA THR A 39 -7.64 -5.04 -6.07
C THR A 39 -6.23 -5.06 -5.48
N ALA A 40 -5.92 -4.17 -4.53
CA ALA A 40 -4.60 -4.15 -3.87
C ALA A 40 -4.29 -5.46 -3.13
N MET A 41 -5.23 -5.97 -2.33
CA MET A 41 -5.06 -7.24 -1.61
C MET A 41 -4.90 -8.44 -2.54
N ARG A 42 -5.71 -8.51 -3.61
CA ARG A 42 -5.63 -9.61 -4.60
C ARG A 42 -4.29 -9.61 -5.33
N THR A 43 -3.86 -8.45 -5.82
CA THR A 43 -2.56 -8.32 -6.50
C THR A 43 -1.41 -8.60 -5.54
N GLY A 44 -1.49 -8.10 -4.29
CA GLY A 44 -0.50 -8.41 -3.27
C GLY A 44 -0.35 -9.91 -3.01
N ARG A 45 -1.49 -10.64 -2.96
CA ARG A 45 -1.48 -12.10 -2.80
C ARG A 45 -0.86 -12.84 -4.00
N ASP A 46 -1.08 -12.36 -5.22
CA ASP A 46 -0.46 -12.93 -6.43
C ASP A 46 1.06 -12.74 -6.46
N LEU A 47 1.53 -11.61 -5.92
CA LEU A 47 2.95 -11.26 -5.83
C LEU A 47 3.69 -11.96 -4.67
N ALA A 48 2.97 -12.36 -3.63
CA ALA A 48 3.56 -12.99 -2.44
C ALA A 48 4.36 -14.27 -2.73
N GLY A 49 4.03 -14.99 -3.81
CA GLY A 49 4.80 -16.16 -4.24
C GLY A 49 5.98 -15.86 -5.17
N LYS A 50 6.23 -14.58 -5.49
CA LYS A 50 7.18 -14.15 -6.53
C LYS A 50 8.28 -13.24 -5.98
N HIS A 51 8.05 -12.60 -4.84
CA HIS A 51 8.94 -11.61 -4.23
C HIS A 51 9.22 -11.95 -2.77
N ALA A 52 10.35 -11.44 -2.25
CA ALA A 52 10.75 -11.66 -0.86
C ALA A 52 9.80 -10.97 0.14
N GLY A 53 9.22 -9.83 -0.27
CA GLY A 53 8.26 -9.06 0.51
C GLY A 53 7.20 -8.40 -0.35
N VAL A 54 6.00 -8.25 0.19
CA VAL A 54 4.91 -7.50 -0.45
C VAL A 54 4.11 -6.79 0.63
N ILE A 55 3.83 -5.51 0.41
CA ILE A 55 2.94 -4.72 1.27
C ILE A 55 1.95 -3.92 0.43
N ALA A 56 0.69 -3.99 0.82
CA ALA A 56 -0.35 -3.08 0.37
C ALA A 56 -0.88 -2.32 1.58
N TRP A 57 -0.95 -1.00 1.47
CA TRP A 57 -1.48 -0.14 2.51
C TRP A 57 -2.39 0.92 1.90
N SER A 58 -3.24 1.51 2.72
CA SER A 58 -4.04 2.67 2.35
C SER A 58 -3.90 3.77 3.39
N ARG A 59 -4.14 5.01 2.98
CA ARG A 59 -4.36 6.10 3.92
C ARG A 59 -5.48 7.00 3.42
N SER A 60 -6.21 7.57 4.35
CA SER A 60 -7.20 8.60 4.04
C SER A 60 -6.49 9.87 3.58
N ALA A 61 -7.00 10.53 2.56
CA ALA A 61 -6.53 11.81 2.05
C ALA A 61 -7.70 12.79 2.07
N ASP A 62 -7.67 13.68 3.05
CA ASP A 62 -8.64 14.75 3.21
C ASP A 62 -8.16 15.95 2.39
N LEU A 63 -8.46 15.93 1.09
CA LEU A 63 -7.99 16.95 0.13
C LEU A 63 -8.50 18.36 0.43
N VAL A 64 -9.58 18.47 1.20
CA VAL A 64 -10.15 19.76 1.62
C VAL A 64 -9.26 20.42 2.66
N ASN A 65 -8.77 19.64 3.63
CA ASN A 65 -7.93 20.12 4.73
C ASN A 65 -6.43 19.94 4.46
N GLY A 66 -6.06 19.19 3.42
CA GLY A 66 -4.68 18.84 3.09
C GLY A 66 -4.08 17.80 4.05
N GLU A 67 -4.93 17.01 4.72
CA GLU A 67 -4.52 16.08 5.76
C GLU A 67 -4.46 14.65 5.22
N PHE A 68 -3.46 13.89 5.68
CA PHE A 68 -3.39 12.46 5.47
C PHE A 68 -3.60 11.76 6.81
N GLY A 69 -4.49 10.77 6.83
CA GLY A 69 -4.64 9.90 7.99
C GLY A 69 -3.50 8.89 8.10
N ASP A 70 -3.49 8.15 9.21
CA ASP A 70 -2.52 7.08 9.43
C ASP A 70 -2.61 5.98 8.35
N PRO A 71 -1.47 5.38 7.96
CA PRO A 71 -1.47 4.26 7.05
C PRO A 71 -2.11 3.04 7.71
N VAL A 72 -2.98 2.37 6.95
CA VAL A 72 -3.63 1.11 7.31
C VAL A 72 -3.09 0.04 6.38
N VAL A 73 -2.41 -0.96 6.93
CA VAL A 73 -1.94 -2.13 6.18
C VAL A 73 -3.15 -2.98 5.76
N LEU A 74 -3.30 -3.18 4.46
CA LEU A 74 -4.35 -4.01 3.85
C LEU A 74 -3.87 -5.45 3.65
N PHE A 75 -2.60 -5.61 3.29
CA PHE A 75 -1.95 -6.89 3.07
C PHE A 75 -0.45 -6.77 3.32
N GLN A 76 0.14 -7.76 3.97
CA GLN A 76 1.58 -7.84 4.16
C GLN A 76 2.03 -9.31 4.09
N HIS A 77 3.13 -9.55 3.42
CA HIS A 77 3.74 -10.88 3.32
C HIS A 77 5.25 -10.77 3.20
N GLY A 78 5.97 -11.70 3.83
CA GLY A 78 7.42 -11.80 3.72
C GLY A 78 8.17 -10.66 4.41
N ASP A 79 9.39 -10.44 3.96
CA ASP A 79 10.31 -9.42 4.47
C ASP A 79 9.95 -8.05 3.86
N VAL A 80 9.39 -7.14 4.66
CA VAL A 80 9.12 -5.75 4.23
C VAL A 80 9.75 -4.77 5.20
N PRO A 81 10.24 -3.60 4.75
CA PRO A 81 10.73 -2.56 5.64
C PRO A 81 9.61 -2.02 6.54
N ASP A 82 9.97 -1.53 7.72
CA ASP A 82 9.06 -0.75 8.56
C ASP A 82 8.59 0.51 7.84
N MET A 83 7.31 0.83 8.02
CA MET A 83 6.69 2.06 7.52
C MET A 83 6.69 3.09 8.65
N ASP A 84 7.75 3.90 8.74
CA ASP A 84 7.80 5.13 9.58
C ASP A 84 7.01 6.29 8.94
#